data_AF-A0A8J2SVT0-F1
#
_entry.id   AF-A0A8J2SVT0-F1
#
_cell.length_a   1.000
_cell.length_b   1.000
_cell.length_c   1.000
_cell.angle_alpha   90.00
_cell.angle_beta   90.00
_cell.angle_gamma   90.00
#
_symmetry.space_group_name_H-M   'P 1'
#
loop_
_entity.id
_entity.type
_entity.pdbx_description
1 polymer ?
#
loop_
_entity_poly.entity_id
_entity_poly.type
_entity_poly.pdbx_seq_one_letter_code
_entity_poly.pdbx_strand_id
1 'polypeptide(L)'
;MLRQPHRSKKVAPSGTYNDGWSEADNAALQKLLQPLRHDPPDIDPLGCFGSEARGLACASRDMVYDRTMSFLSTLNVMSGLVLAAIAPLALYPLDTKTLPAGPKRQMGDVFNVMAYAAVTTQICVVMFSTYCLLMVAAHAHTPAMLYRALPHSGFLFGAFQVGNYQPLLLWLTKMVLGAHIHMATAWAKWACTGTVIAIYLFFHVTFGLSSSRAWPRGYWGWAGLTLPYLFFNDRFRRDVVANSSSYFAAAEQGVLAGKDEDHDGTVDRGPREVSPAEQELATFVAAALPDLVDPRRGTVVRAMAVEGLTVPRIVAAAKQSGGYAALLQTLELGSRGVELTRGERLALATAAISSS
;
A
#
# COMPACT_ATOMS: atom_id res chain seq x y z
N MET A 1 43.89 -30.63 6.48
CA MET A 1 43.09 -30.95 5.28
C MET A 1 41.95 -29.94 5.18
N LEU A 2 42.10 -28.92 4.34
CA LEU A 2 41.09 -27.89 4.10
C LEU A 2 40.04 -28.44 3.13
N ARG A 3 38.80 -28.62 3.60
CA ARG A 3 37.66 -28.96 2.73
C ARG A 3 37.37 -27.76 1.83
N GLN A 4 37.49 -27.95 0.52
CA GLN A 4 37.04 -26.98 -0.46
C GLN A 4 35.51 -26.76 -0.31
N PRO A 5 35.02 -25.52 -0.43
CA PRO A 5 33.59 -25.27 -0.46
C PRO A 5 33.01 -25.87 -1.74
N HIS A 6 32.03 -26.74 -1.59
CA HIS A 6 31.21 -27.21 -2.70
C HIS A 6 30.60 -25.99 -3.41
N ARG A 7 31.10 -25.68 -4.61
CA ARG A 7 30.39 -24.84 -5.56
C ARG A 7 29.09 -25.55 -5.91
N SER A 8 28.03 -25.23 -5.17
CA SER A 8 26.67 -25.42 -5.61
C SER A 8 26.55 -24.79 -7.00
N LYS A 9 26.35 -25.62 -8.02
CA LYS A 9 25.96 -25.14 -9.34
C LYS A 9 24.65 -24.38 -9.12
N LYS A 10 24.65 -23.06 -9.31
CA LYS A 10 23.44 -22.26 -9.49
C LYS A 10 22.71 -22.84 -10.70
N VAL A 11 21.82 -23.79 -10.46
CA VAL A 11 20.73 -24.08 -11.37
C VAL A 11 19.89 -22.81 -11.34
N ALA A 12 19.99 -21.99 -12.39
CA ALA A 12 19.02 -20.93 -12.58
C ALA A 12 17.65 -21.61 -12.64
N PRO A 13 16.71 -21.32 -11.73
CA PRO A 13 15.37 -21.88 -11.84
C PRO A 13 14.76 -21.23 -13.08
N SER A 14 14.82 -21.94 -14.20
CA SER A 14 14.18 -21.58 -15.47
C SER A 14 12.67 -21.90 -15.46
N GLY A 15 12.08 -22.03 -14.27
CA GLY A 15 10.63 -22.09 -14.11
C GLY A 15 10.10 -20.67 -14.21
N THR A 16 9.32 -20.40 -15.24
CA THR A 16 8.57 -19.16 -15.42
C THR A 16 7.71 -18.90 -14.17
N TYR A 17 8.15 -17.97 -13.32
CA TYR A 17 7.47 -17.54 -12.09
C TYR A 17 6.11 -16.82 -12.35
N ASN A 18 5.63 -16.86 -13.61
CA ASN A 18 4.35 -16.32 -14.04
C ASN A 18 3.17 -17.27 -13.83
N ASP A 19 3.43 -18.54 -13.52
CA ASP A 19 2.36 -19.51 -13.25
C ASP A 19 1.60 -19.11 -11.96
N GLY A 20 0.41 -18.53 -12.13
CA GLY A 20 -0.54 -18.29 -11.04
C GLY A 20 -0.73 -16.84 -10.57
N TRP A 21 -0.12 -15.84 -11.23
CA TRP A 21 -0.46 -14.42 -11.00
C TRP A 21 -1.62 -14.00 -11.89
N SER A 22 -2.70 -13.50 -11.28
CA SER A 22 -3.82 -12.90 -12.01
C SER A 22 -3.51 -11.47 -12.46
N GLU A 23 -4.30 -10.94 -13.40
CA GLU A 23 -4.25 -9.51 -13.76
C GLU A 23 -4.43 -8.60 -12.53
N ALA A 24 -5.25 -9.01 -11.56
CA ALA A 24 -5.47 -8.28 -10.32
C ALA A 24 -4.23 -8.26 -9.41
N ASP A 25 -3.48 -9.37 -9.34
CA ASP A 25 -2.24 -9.45 -8.58
C ASP A 25 -1.17 -8.51 -9.18
N ASN A 26 -1.02 -8.54 -10.51
CA ASN A 26 -0.10 -7.67 -11.23
C ASN A 26 -0.48 -6.19 -11.06
N ALA A 27 -1.77 -5.85 -11.14
CA ALA A 27 -2.25 -4.48 -10.89
C ALA A 27 -2.00 -4.01 -9.44
N ALA A 28 -2.21 -4.89 -8.46
CA ALA A 28 -1.92 -4.59 -7.06
C ALA A 28 -0.41 -4.36 -6.84
N LEU A 29 0.44 -5.19 -7.43
CA LEU A 29 1.89 -5.03 -7.40
C LEU A 29 2.33 -3.71 -8.04
N GLN A 30 1.79 -3.38 -9.22
CA GLN A 30 2.06 -2.11 -9.89
C GLN A 30 1.72 -0.93 -8.98
N LYS A 31 0.54 -0.96 -8.35
CA LYS A 31 0.10 0.09 -7.42
C LYS A 31 1.03 0.21 -6.20
N LEU A 32 1.51 -0.91 -5.66
CA LEU A 32 2.42 -0.91 -4.52
C LEU A 32 3.77 -0.25 -4.87
N LEU A 33 4.31 -0.55 -6.05
CA LEU A 33 5.62 -0.09 -6.51
C LEU A 33 5.58 1.29 -7.18
N GLN A 34 4.45 1.74 -7.71
CA GLN A 34 4.29 3.00 -8.44
C GLN A 34 4.99 4.19 -7.75
N PRO A 35 4.86 4.40 -6.43
CA PRO A 35 5.51 5.54 -5.80
C PRO A 35 7.05 5.54 -5.85
N LEU A 36 7.70 4.40 -6.15
CA LEU A 36 9.15 4.33 -6.35
C LEU A 36 9.61 4.96 -7.67
N ARG A 37 8.71 5.08 -8.65
CA ARG A 37 9.02 5.53 -10.02
C ARG A 37 8.93 7.05 -10.20
N HIS A 38 8.25 7.76 -9.30
CA HIS A 38 8.07 9.20 -9.42
C HIS A 38 9.35 9.95 -9.04
N ASP A 39 9.88 10.74 -9.98
CA ASP A 39 10.92 11.75 -9.76
C ASP A 39 10.39 13.14 -10.19
N PRO A 40 10.17 14.08 -9.26
CA PRO A 40 10.38 13.95 -7.81
C PRO A 40 9.34 13.02 -7.15
N PRO A 41 9.64 12.46 -5.96
CA PRO A 41 8.68 11.63 -5.24
C PRO A 41 7.47 12.47 -4.84
N ASP A 42 6.28 11.95 -5.14
CA ASP A 42 5.03 12.57 -4.73
C ASP A 42 4.91 12.59 -3.19
N ILE A 43 4.34 13.67 -2.68
CA ILE A 43 3.96 13.76 -1.28
C ILE A 43 2.73 12.86 -1.09
N ASP A 44 2.91 11.78 -0.35
CA ASP A 44 1.86 10.85 0.03
C ASP A 44 1.70 10.86 1.56
N PRO A 45 0.76 11.66 2.11
CA PRO A 45 0.54 11.75 3.55
C PRO A 45 0.11 10.43 4.19
N LEU A 46 -0.43 9.49 3.39
CA LEU A 46 -0.84 8.16 3.82
C LEU A 46 0.18 7.09 3.39
N GLY A 47 1.37 7.50 2.95
CA GLY A 47 2.41 6.60 2.47
C GLY A 47 2.89 5.60 3.52
N CYS A 48 2.74 5.92 4.82
CA CYS A 48 3.03 5.01 5.93
C CYS A 48 2.17 3.74 5.93
N PHE A 49 1.01 3.74 5.25
CA PHE A 49 0.18 2.56 5.14
C PHE A 49 0.74 1.51 4.15
N GLY A 50 1.72 1.85 3.32
CA GLY A 50 2.28 0.94 2.31
C GLY A 50 3.81 0.87 2.27
N SER A 51 4.51 1.69 3.06
CA SER A 51 5.98 1.78 3.04
C SER A 51 6.68 0.45 3.31
N GLU A 52 6.17 -0.32 4.27
CA GLU A 52 6.74 -1.56 4.76
C GLU A 52 6.56 -2.66 3.74
N ALA A 53 5.34 -2.83 3.24
CA ALA A 53 5.03 -3.83 2.23
C ALA A 53 5.82 -3.57 0.94
N ARG A 54 6.02 -2.29 0.57
CA ARG A 54 6.89 -1.92 -0.55
C ARG A 54 8.34 -2.29 -0.29
N GLY A 55 8.87 -1.99 0.90
CA GLY A 55 10.23 -2.38 1.28
C GLY A 55 10.43 -3.89 1.30
N LEU A 56 9.44 -4.65 1.77
CA LEU A 56 9.43 -6.11 1.75
C LEU A 56 9.33 -6.67 0.33
N ALA A 57 8.53 -6.05 -0.55
CA ALA A 57 8.43 -6.45 -1.96
C ALA A 57 9.75 -6.23 -2.72
N CYS A 58 10.59 -5.31 -2.26
CA CYS A 58 11.95 -5.09 -2.79
C CYS A 58 13.00 -5.99 -2.14
N ALA A 59 12.65 -6.82 -1.16
CA ALA A 59 13.59 -7.80 -0.62
C ALA A 59 13.91 -8.86 -1.69
N SER A 60 15.11 -9.43 -1.66
CA SER A 60 15.47 -10.54 -2.54
C SER A 60 14.63 -11.79 -2.23
N ARG A 61 14.54 -12.68 -3.20
CA ARG A 61 13.75 -13.92 -3.12
C ARG A 61 14.13 -14.77 -1.90
N ASP A 62 15.41 -14.85 -1.61
CA ASP A 62 15.95 -15.64 -0.50
C ASP A 62 15.71 -14.98 0.87
N MET A 63 15.34 -13.70 0.91
CA MET A 63 15.18 -12.92 2.15
C MET A 63 13.75 -12.50 2.43
N VAL A 64 12.86 -12.51 1.43
CA VAL A 64 11.50 -11.96 1.56
C VAL A 64 10.70 -12.67 2.66
N TYR A 65 10.88 -13.99 2.78
CA TYR A 65 10.27 -14.80 3.85
C TYR A 65 10.77 -14.38 5.23
N ASP A 66 12.09 -14.44 5.44
CA ASP A 66 12.71 -14.13 6.73
C ASP A 66 12.43 -12.69 7.18
N ARG A 67 12.51 -11.72 6.25
CA ARG A 67 12.20 -10.32 6.54
C ARG A 67 10.73 -10.11 6.91
N THR A 68 9.82 -10.78 6.21
CA THR A 68 8.37 -10.68 6.51
C THR A 68 8.04 -11.31 7.85
N MET A 69 8.59 -12.50 8.14
CA MET A 69 8.43 -13.17 9.44
C MET A 69 9.03 -12.35 10.57
N SER A 70 10.25 -11.83 10.38
CA SER A 70 10.92 -10.97 11.35
C SER A 70 10.12 -9.69 11.60
N PHE A 71 9.58 -9.07 10.56
CA PHE A 71 8.75 -7.87 10.66
C PHE A 71 7.49 -8.13 11.49
N LEU A 72 6.70 -9.14 11.11
CA LEU A 72 5.46 -9.48 11.79
C LEU A 72 5.71 -9.95 13.24
N SER A 73 6.77 -10.72 13.47
CA SER A 73 7.17 -11.18 14.81
C SER A 73 7.60 -10.01 15.70
N THR A 74 8.39 -9.08 15.17
CA THR A 74 8.80 -7.88 15.92
C THR A 74 7.60 -7.03 16.29
N LEU A 75 6.67 -6.81 15.34
CA LEU A 75 5.41 -6.11 15.63
C LEU A 75 4.62 -6.82 16.71
N ASN A 76 4.44 -8.14 16.59
CA ASN A 76 3.67 -8.93 17.54
C ASN A 76 4.24 -8.85 18.97
N VAL A 77 5.56 -9.04 19.11
CA VAL A 77 6.25 -8.98 20.41
C VAL A 77 6.18 -7.58 20.99
N MET A 78 6.49 -6.55 20.20
CA MET A 78 6.42 -5.16 20.67
C MET A 78 4.99 -4.80 21.10
N SER A 79 3.99 -5.12 20.30
CA SER A 79 2.59 -4.88 20.62
C SER A 79 2.14 -5.64 21.87
N GLY A 80 2.57 -6.89 22.03
CA GLY A 80 2.29 -7.69 23.22
C GLY A 80 2.89 -7.09 24.50
N LEU A 81 4.12 -6.58 24.43
CA LEU A 81 4.77 -5.90 25.56
C LEU A 81 4.06 -4.58 25.91
N VAL A 82 3.70 -3.78 24.90
CA VAL A 82 2.95 -2.54 25.11
C VAL A 82 1.58 -2.87 25.72
N LEU A 83 0.86 -3.84 25.16
CA LEU A 83 -0.41 -4.32 25.68
C LEU A 83 -0.30 -4.73 27.15
N ALA A 84 0.70 -5.55 27.51
CA ALA A 84 0.92 -5.97 28.89
C ALA A 84 1.15 -4.78 29.84
N ALA A 85 1.86 -3.75 29.39
CA ALA A 85 2.10 -2.55 30.18
C ALA A 85 0.85 -1.69 30.38
N ILE A 86 -0.04 -1.61 29.39
CA ILE A 86 -1.19 -0.68 29.42
C ILE A 86 -2.54 -1.34 29.74
N ALA A 87 -2.66 -2.67 29.64
CA ALA A 87 -3.91 -3.41 29.88
C ALA A 87 -4.52 -3.14 31.27
N PRO A 88 -3.74 -3.06 32.37
CA PRO A 88 -4.31 -2.75 33.68
C PRO A 88 -5.05 -1.42 33.71
N LEU A 89 -4.65 -0.44 32.89
CA LEU A 89 -5.28 0.89 32.86
C LEU A 89 -6.68 0.87 32.24
N ALA A 90 -7.01 -0.13 31.41
CA ALA A 90 -8.37 -0.32 30.90
C ALA A 90 -9.20 -1.22 31.81
N LEU A 91 -8.58 -2.22 32.43
CA LEU A 91 -9.26 -3.14 33.36
C LEU A 91 -9.58 -2.49 34.72
N TYR A 92 -8.75 -1.55 35.15
CA TYR A 92 -8.92 -0.77 36.36
C TYR A 92 -8.97 0.71 36.00
N PRO A 93 -10.07 1.17 35.38
CA PRO A 93 -10.21 2.56 34.98
C PRO A 93 -10.20 3.48 36.21
N LEU A 94 -9.81 4.73 35.99
CA LEU A 94 -9.85 5.77 37.02
C LEU A 94 -11.30 5.97 37.51
N ASP A 95 -11.52 5.97 38.82
CA ASP A 95 -12.84 6.27 39.38
C ASP A 95 -13.15 7.77 39.30
N THR A 96 -13.79 8.17 38.21
CA THR A 96 -14.09 9.58 37.92
C THR A 96 -15.16 10.17 38.84
N LYS A 97 -15.89 9.34 39.60
CA LYS A 97 -16.88 9.81 40.58
C LYS A 97 -16.21 10.46 41.79
N THR A 98 -15.01 9.98 42.16
CA THR A 98 -14.22 10.54 43.27
C THR A 98 -13.51 11.84 42.92
N LEU A 99 -13.45 12.19 41.63
CA LEU A 99 -12.84 13.45 41.18
C LEU A 99 -13.80 14.63 41.37
N PRO A 100 -13.26 15.84 41.66
CA PRO A 100 -14.04 17.06 41.69
C PRO A 100 -14.81 17.27 40.39
N ALA A 101 -16.06 17.75 40.52
CA ALA A 101 -16.90 18.05 39.35
C ALA A 101 -16.25 19.10 38.44
N GLY A 102 -16.63 19.08 37.16
CA GLY A 102 -16.10 20.00 36.14
C GLY A 102 -14.88 19.43 35.40
N PRO A 103 -13.85 20.24 35.12
CA PRO A 103 -12.76 19.86 34.20
C PRO A 103 -11.98 18.61 34.61
N LYS A 104 -11.77 18.38 35.92
CA LYS A 104 -11.02 17.21 36.40
C LYS A 104 -11.76 15.90 36.13
N ARG A 105 -13.07 15.86 36.34
CA ARG A 105 -13.89 14.68 36.01
C ARG A 105 -13.86 14.38 34.51
N GLN A 106 -14.03 15.42 33.68
CA GLN A 106 -13.94 15.29 32.22
C GLN A 106 -12.57 14.76 31.77
N MET A 107 -11.47 15.26 32.34
CA MET A 107 -10.13 14.74 32.05
C MET A 107 -9.99 13.26 32.45
N GLY A 108 -10.58 12.85 33.57
CA GLY A 108 -10.63 11.45 33.99
C GLY A 108 -11.41 10.56 33.02
N ASP A 109 -12.56 11.05 32.51
CA ASP A 109 -13.35 10.31 31.53
C ASP A 109 -12.57 10.14 30.20
N VAL A 110 -11.91 11.20 29.74
CA VAL A 110 -11.02 11.16 28.55
C VAL A 110 -9.84 10.20 28.77
N PHE A 111 -9.23 10.21 29.96
CA PHE A 111 -8.15 9.29 30.31
C PHE A 111 -8.59 7.82 30.16
N ASN A 112 -9.79 7.50 30.64
CA ASN A 112 -10.36 6.14 30.54
C ASN A 112 -10.64 5.77 29.07
N VAL A 113 -11.29 6.66 28.30
CA VAL A 113 -11.54 6.42 26.86
C VAL A 113 -10.24 6.15 26.10
N MET A 114 -9.20 6.94 26.35
CA MET A 114 -7.88 6.73 25.74
C MET A 114 -7.25 5.40 26.16
N ALA A 115 -7.45 4.95 27.41
CA ALA A 115 -6.98 3.65 27.86
C ALA A 115 -7.64 2.50 27.08
N TYR A 116 -8.96 2.54 26.93
CA TYR A 116 -9.71 1.54 26.17
C TYR A 116 -9.30 1.54 24.70
N ALA A 117 -9.19 2.71 24.06
CA ALA A 117 -8.74 2.82 22.68
C ALA A 117 -7.33 2.22 22.48
N ALA A 118 -6.37 2.58 23.35
CA ALA A 118 -5.00 2.08 23.25
C ALA A 118 -4.91 0.55 23.42
N VAL A 119 -5.61 0.00 24.43
CA VAL A 119 -5.65 -1.45 24.67
C VAL A 119 -6.33 -2.19 23.53
N THR A 120 -7.44 -1.67 23.02
CA THR A 120 -8.19 -2.30 21.92
C THR A 120 -7.35 -2.34 20.64
N THR A 121 -6.71 -1.23 20.27
CA THR A 121 -5.78 -1.19 19.13
C THR A 121 -4.68 -2.24 19.28
N GLN A 122 -4.04 -2.32 20.46
CA GLN A 122 -2.95 -3.27 20.69
C GLN A 122 -3.42 -4.73 20.65
N ILE A 123 -4.61 -5.06 21.19
CA ILE A 123 -5.21 -6.39 21.04
C ILE A 123 -5.39 -6.73 19.57
N CYS A 124 -5.94 -5.82 18.77
CA CYS A 124 -6.11 -6.03 17.34
C CYS A 124 -4.77 -6.25 16.63
N VAL A 125 -3.76 -5.42 16.90
CA VAL A 125 -2.43 -5.58 16.28
C VAL A 125 -1.81 -6.92 16.66
N VAL A 126 -1.81 -7.32 17.95
CA VAL A 126 -1.30 -8.62 18.40
C VAL A 126 -2.05 -9.76 17.71
N MET A 127 -3.39 -9.75 17.74
CA MET A 127 -4.19 -10.84 17.19
C MET A 127 -3.99 -10.98 15.68
N PHE A 128 -4.13 -9.89 14.92
CA PHE A 128 -4.02 -9.95 13.46
C PHE A 128 -2.58 -10.16 12.98
N SER A 129 -1.57 -9.62 13.66
CA SER A 129 -0.16 -9.97 13.35
C SER A 129 0.13 -11.45 13.63
N THR A 130 -0.45 -12.03 14.69
CA THR A 130 -0.36 -13.48 14.96
C THR A 130 -1.01 -14.28 13.83
N TYR A 131 -2.21 -13.89 13.38
CA TYR A 131 -2.85 -14.56 12.25
C TYR A 131 -2.05 -14.43 10.95
N CYS A 132 -1.47 -13.26 10.67
CA CYS A 132 -0.56 -13.10 9.53
C CYS A 132 0.67 -14.01 9.65
N LEU A 133 1.29 -14.12 10.83
CA LEU A 133 2.39 -15.05 11.07
C LEU A 133 1.98 -16.51 10.80
N LEU A 134 0.82 -16.93 11.29
CA LEU A 134 0.29 -18.27 11.04
C LEU A 134 0.01 -18.50 9.55
N MET A 135 -0.58 -17.53 8.85
CA MET A 135 -0.84 -17.62 7.41
C MET A 135 0.46 -17.72 6.61
N VAL A 136 1.47 -16.92 6.94
CA VAL A 136 2.78 -16.99 6.29
C VAL A 136 3.47 -18.32 6.58
N ALA A 137 3.46 -18.78 7.83
CA ALA A 137 4.05 -20.07 8.20
C ALA A 137 3.36 -21.26 7.52
N ALA A 138 2.03 -21.21 7.39
CA ALA A 138 1.24 -22.30 6.82
C ALA A 138 1.21 -22.30 5.28
N HIS A 139 1.24 -21.13 4.64
CA HIS A 139 0.96 -21.01 3.20
C HIS A 139 2.11 -20.47 2.36
N ALA A 140 3.13 -19.84 2.94
CA ALA A 140 4.21 -19.26 2.15
C ALA A 140 5.31 -20.28 1.79
N HIS A 141 4.93 -21.32 1.04
CA HIS A 141 5.86 -22.36 0.61
C HIS A 141 6.88 -21.88 -0.43
N THR A 142 6.59 -20.76 -1.11
CA THR A 142 7.49 -20.16 -2.10
C THR A 142 7.54 -18.64 -1.98
N PRO A 143 8.64 -17.99 -2.39
CA PRO A 143 8.72 -16.52 -2.45
C PRO A 143 7.61 -15.88 -3.31
N ALA A 144 7.13 -16.57 -4.35
CA ALA A 144 6.06 -16.09 -5.22
C ALA A 144 4.76 -15.80 -4.44
N MET A 145 4.40 -16.72 -3.54
CA MET A 145 3.18 -16.59 -2.73
C MET A 145 3.28 -15.39 -1.78
N LEU A 146 4.46 -15.16 -1.22
CA LEU A 146 4.70 -14.01 -0.35
C LEU A 146 4.65 -12.69 -1.12
N TYR A 147 5.31 -12.63 -2.27
CA TYR A 147 5.26 -11.47 -3.16
C TYR A 147 3.85 -11.17 -3.66
N ARG A 148 3.01 -12.19 -3.85
CA ARG A 148 1.60 -12.00 -4.18
C ARG A 148 0.81 -11.47 -2.98
N ALA A 149 1.08 -11.97 -1.77
CA ALA A 149 0.36 -11.55 -0.56
C ALA A 149 0.68 -10.09 -0.16
N LEU A 150 1.90 -9.62 -0.37
CA LEU A 150 2.37 -8.29 0.06
C LEU A 150 1.57 -7.12 -0.55
N PRO A 151 1.31 -7.05 -1.88
CA PRO A 151 0.48 -6.01 -2.48
C PRO A 151 -0.96 -5.96 -1.94
N HIS A 152 -1.56 -7.13 -1.70
CA HIS A 152 -2.93 -7.22 -1.18
C HIS A 152 -3.01 -6.90 0.32
N SER A 153 -1.94 -7.19 1.06
CA SER A 153 -1.84 -6.94 2.50
C SER A 153 -1.15 -5.62 2.83
N GLY A 154 -0.80 -4.81 1.82
CA GLY A 154 0.08 -3.66 2.00
C GLY A 154 -0.44 -2.69 3.05
N PHE A 155 -1.71 -2.31 2.92
CA PHE A 155 -2.41 -1.46 3.88
C PHE A 155 -2.42 -2.03 5.30
N LEU A 156 -2.60 -3.34 5.44
CA LEU A 156 -2.63 -4.02 6.74
C LEU A 156 -1.27 -3.95 7.45
N PHE A 157 -0.18 -4.11 6.70
CA PHE A 157 1.18 -4.03 7.25
C PHE A 157 1.49 -2.63 7.79
N GLY A 158 1.13 -1.59 7.03
CA GLY A 158 1.27 -0.22 7.52
C GLY A 158 0.29 0.10 8.67
N ALA A 159 -0.92 -0.44 8.64
CA ALA A 159 -1.89 -0.30 9.73
C ALA A 159 -1.38 -0.91 11.05
N PHE A 160 -0.64 -2.02 11.01
CA PHE A 160 0.01 -2.57 12.21
C PHE A 160 1.08 -1.64 12.79
N GLN A 161 1.88 -0.98 11.95
CA GLN A 161 2.83 0.00 12.44
C GLN A 161 2.14 1.23 13.02
N VAL A 162 1.13 1.79 12.33
CA VAL A 162 0.34 2.92 12.83
C VAL A 162 -0.36 2.53 14.13
N GLY A 163 -0.88 1.30 14.22
CA GLY A 163 -1.47 0.73 15.42
C GLY A 163 -0.48 0.50 16.56
N ASN A 164 0.83 0.51 16.31
CA ASN A 164 1.85 0.55 17.36
C ASN A 164 2.22 1.98 17.76
N TYR A 165 2.31 2.88 16.80
CA TYR A 165 2.63 4.28 17.04
C TYR A 165 1.50 5.03 17.77
N GLN A 166 0.24 4.77 17.43
CA GLN A 166 -0.92 5.47 18.00
C GLN A 166 -1.08 5.24 19.52
N PRO A 167 -0.97 4.02 20.06
CA PRO A 167 -1.02 3.77 21.50
C PRO A 167 0.10 4.45 22.29
N LEU A 168 1.29 4.65 21.70
CA LEU A 168 2.35 5.45 22.31
C LEU A 168 1.87 6.90 22.52
N LEU A 169 1.30 7.54 21.51
CA LEU A 169 0.79 8.91 21.62
C LEU A 169 -0.33 9.03 22.65
N LEU A 170 -1.24 8.06 22.67
CA LEU A 170 -2.31 7.99 23.68
C LEU A 170 -1.73 7.84 25.09
N TRP A 171 -0.70 7.01 25.26
CA TRP A 171 -0.06 6.82 26.54
C TRP A 171 0.64 8.10 27.04
N LEU A 172 1.40 8.79 26.19
CA LEU A 172 2.02 10.07 26.55
C LEU A 172 0.97 11.12 26.92
N THR A 173 -0.13 11.19 26.17
CA THR A 173 -1.25 12.09 26.48
C THR A 173 -1.87 11.75 27.84
N LYS A 174 -2.05 10.46 28.14
CA LYS A 174 -2.53 10.00 29.45
C LYS A 174 -1.57 10.37 30.59
N MET A 175 -0.25 10.36 30.39
CA MET A 175 0.70 10.84 31.40
C MET A 175 0.49 12.32 31.71
N VAL A 176 0.25 13.14 30.69
CA VAL A 176 -0.09 14.57 30.85
C VAL A 176 -1.40 14.72 31.62
N LEU A 177 -2.46 14.03 31.19
CA LEU A 177 -3.76 14.07 31.89
C LEU A 177 -3.62 13.64 33.36
N GLY A 178 -2.89 12.56 33.62
CA GLY A 178 -2.61 12.06 34.96
C GLY A 178 -1.92 13.12 35.84
N ALA A 179 -0.93 13.84 35.31
CA ALA A 179 -0.30 14.94 36.03
C ALA A 179 -1.32 16.05 36.39
N HIS A 180 -2.19 16.44 35.46
CA HIS A 180 -3.20 17.49 35.70
C HIS A 180 -4.32 17.07 36.67
N ILE A 181 -4.64 15.78 36.71
CA ILE A 181 -5.63 15.19 37.63
C ILE A 181 -5.04 15.13 39.05
N HIS A 182 -3.86 14.53 39.21
CA HIS A 182 -3.33 14.11 40.51
C HIS A 182 -2.40 15.12 41.19
N MET A 183 -1.70 15.99 40.45
CA MET A 183 -0.79 16.95 41.07
C MET A 183 -1.56 18.13 41.68
N ALA A 184 -1.18 18.53 42.89
CA ALA A 184 -1.83 19.63 43.61
C ALA A 184 -1.40 21.00 43.08
N THR A 185 -0.10 21.21 42.88
CA THR A 185 0.47 22.51 42.50
C THR A 185 0.51 22.70 40.99
N ALA A 186 0.30 23.94 40.54
CA ALA A 186 0.34 24.28 39.11
C ALA A 186 1.72 24.02 38.49
N TRP A 187 2.80 24.36 39.21
CA TRP A 187 4.17 24.18 38.73
C TRP A 187 4.48 22.70 38.45
N ALA A 188 4.05 21.77 39.31
CA ALA A 188 4.33 20.34 39.15
C ALA A 188 3.62 19.76 37.92
N LYS A 189 2.37 20.18 37.66
CA LYS A 189 1.62 19.78 36.46
C LYS A 189 2.35 20.16 35.18
N TRP A 190 2.79 21.41 35.11
CA TRP A 190 3.48 21.94 33.94
C TRP A 190 4.90 21.39 33.80
N ALA A 191 5.61 21.14 34.90
CA ALA A 191 6.90 20.46 34.88
C ALA A 191 6.78 19.04 34.32
N CYS A 192 5.80 18.25 34.77
CA CYS A 192 5.54 16.91 34.21
C CYS A 192 5.14 16.97 32.73
N THR A 193 4.27 17.90 32.36
CA THR A 193 3.84 18.11 30.96
C THR A 193 5.05 18.44 30.07
N GLY A 194 5.86 19.42 30.48
CA GLY A 194 7.06 19.83 29.77
C GLY A 194 8.07 18.69 29.67
N THR A 195 8.23 17.89 30.73
CA THR A 195 9.14 16.73 30.73
C THR A 195 8.70 15.65 29.73
N VAL A 196 7.41 15.28 29.71
CA VAL A 196 6.87 14.30 28.75
C VAL A 196 7.07 14.79 27.31
N ILE A 197 6.74 16.05 27.03
CA ILE A 197 6.90 16.65 25.70
C ILE A 197 8.39 16.70 25.31
N ALA A 198 9.27 17.14 26.21
CA ALA A 198 10.70 17.27 25.93
C ALA A 198 11.35 15.91 25.64
N ILE A 199 11.07 14.89 26.45
CA ILE A 199 11.58 13.52 26.25
C ILE A 199 11.07 12.96 24.92
N TYR A 200 9.75 13.08 24.66
CA TYR A 200 9.17 12.61 23.41
C TYR A 200 9.80 13.30 22.20
N LEU A 201 9.85 14.64 22.18
CA LEU A 201 10.43 15.39 21.07
C LEU A 201 11.91 15.06 20.87
N PHE A 202 12.68 14.89 21.94
CA PHE A 202 14.09 14.51 21.85
C PHE A 202 14.26 13.17 21.13
N PHE A 203 13.57 12.12 21.59
CA PHE A 203 13.67 10.79 20.97
C PHE A 203 13.05 10.76 19.57
N HIS A 204 11.90 11.41 19.37
CA HIS A 204 11.19 11.43 18.09
C HIS A 204 11.96 12.16 17.00
N VAL A 205 12.51 13.35 17.30
CA VAL A 205 13.34 14.10 16.35
C VAL A 205 14.64 13.37 16.06
N THR A 206 15.30 12.81 17.07
CA THR A 206 16.55 12.07 16.88
C THR A 206 16.32 10.81 16.03
N PHE A 207 15.27 10.04 16.35
CA PHE A 207 14.87 8.87 15.57
C PHE A 207 14.52 9.27 14.14
N GLY A 208 13.71 10.32 13.95
CA GLY A 208 13.28 10.76 12.63
C GLY A 208 14.44 11.24 11.76
N LEU A 209 15.36 12.03 12.31
CA LEU A 209 16.57 12.46 11.60
C LEU A 209 17.54 11.32 11.30
N SER A 210 17.66 10.34 12.21
CA SER A 210 18.48 9.15 11.98
C SER A 210 17.87 8.28 10.88
N SER A 211 16.57 7.99 10.97
CA SER A 211 15.83 7.16 10.02
C SER A 211 15.71 7.82 8.64
N SER A 212 15.55 9.13 8.58
CA SER A 212 15.53 9.88 7.31
C SER A 212 16.88 9.81 6.58
N ARG A 213 17.99 9.55 7.28
CA ARG A 213 19.32 9.37 6.69
C ARG A 213 19.62 7.92 6.36
N ALA A 214 19.27 6.99 7.26
CA ALA A 214 19.55 5.57 7.11
C ALA A 214 18.63 4.88 6.09
N TRP A 215 17.34 5.26 6.09
CA TRP A 215 16.31 4.66 5.25
C TRP A 215 15.40 5.74 4.66
N PRO A 216 15.94 6.67 3.85
CA PRO A 216 15.21 7.85 3.40
C PRO A 216 13.90 7.49 2.72
N ARG A 217 13.93 6.47 1.85
CA ARG A 217 12.75 6.01 1.12
C ARG A 217 11.69 5.38 2.01
N GLY A 218 12.11 4.54 2.98
CA GLY A 218 11.18 3.97 3.96
C GLY A 218 10.56 5.06 4.84
N TYR A 219 11.37 6.04 5.27
CA TYR A 219 10.92 7.14 6.11
C TYR A 219 10.05 8.17 5.37
N TRP A 220 10.13 8.27 4.04
CA TRP A 220 9.31 9.20 3.25
C TRP A 220 7.81 9.03 3.51
N GLY A 221 7.32 7.78 3.59
CA GLY A 221 5.91 7.50 3.92
C GLY A 221 5.53 7.93 5.33
N TRP A 222 6.49 7.92 6.26
CA TRP A 222 6.31 8.32 7.66
C TRP A 222 6.49 9.83 7.88
N ALA A 223 7.15 10.54 6.96
CA ALA A 223 7.49 11.95 7.14
C ALA A 223 6.24 12.82 7.37
N GLY A 224 5.12 12.51 6.70
CA GLY A 224 3.87 13.26 6.87
C GLY A 224 3.23 13.16 8.25
N LEU A 225 3.45 12.05 8.96
CA LEU A 225 2.95 11.88 10.32
C LEU A 225 3.95 12.31 11.39
N THR A 226 5.25 12.18 11.09
CA THR A 226 6.30 12.29 12.11
C THR A 226 7.03 13.62 12.05
N LEU A 227 7.56 14.01 10.88
CA LEU A 227 8.38 15.20 10.66
C LEU A 227 8.03 15.84 9.30
N PRO A 228 6.86 16.52 9.17
CA PRO A 228 6.35 16.97 7.87
C PRO A 228 7.25 17.95 7.14
N TYR A 229 8.05 18.72 7.88
CA TYR A 229 8.99 19.68 7.30
C TYR A 229 10.03 19.01 6.37
N LEU A 230 10.27 17.70 6.52
CA LEU A 230 11.20 16.96 5.68
C LEU A 230 10.74 16.89 4.22
N PHE A 231 9.44 17.00 3.92
CA PHE A 231 8.98 17.09 2.54
C PHE A 231 9.50 18.32 1.80
N PHE A 232 9.87 19.38 2.54
CA PHE A 232 10.44 20.61 2.00
C PHE A 232 11.98 20.63 2.10
N ASN A 233 12.60 19.54 2.56
CA ASN A 233 14.06 19.43 2.67
C ASN A 233 14.65 18.84 1.39
N ASP A 234 15.32 19.67 0.57
CA ASP A 234 15.89 19.25 -0.72
C ASP A 234 16.94 18.14 -0.61
N ARG A 235 17.69 18.09 0.50
CA ARG A 235 18.63 17.00 0.72
C ARG A 235 17.88 15.68 0.91
N PHE A 236 16.87 15.66 1.78
CA PHE A 236 16.07 14.46 2.02
C PHE A 236 15.36 13.98 0.76
N ARG A 237 14.77 14.90 -0.04
CA ARG A 237 14.15 14.56 -1.33
C ARG A 237 15.14 13.90 -2.29
N ARG A 238 16.35 14.45 -2.42
CA ARG A 238 17.42 13.85 -3.23
C ARG A 238 17.85 12.48 -2.71
N ASP A 239 17.99 12.32 -1.40
CA ASP A 239 18.34 11.03 -0.78
C ASP A 239 17.24 9.98 -1.03
N VAL A 240 15.97 10.39 -1.04
CA VAL A 240 14.83 9.53 -1.40
C VAL A 240 14.90 9.11 -2.86
N VAL A 241 15.10 10.04 -3.80
CA VAL A 241 15.26 9.72 -5.23
C VAL A 241 16.43 8.75 -5.45
N ALA A 242 17.59 9.05 -4.86
CA ALA A 242 18.77 8.22 -4.97
C ALA A 242 18.52 6.79 -4.45
N ASN A 243 17.82 6.65 -3.31
CA ASN A 243 17.51 5.33 -2.75
C ASN A 243 16.37 4.63 -3.50
N SER A 244 15.41 5.34 -4.09
CA SER A 244 14.33 4.73 -4.89
C SER A 244 14.90 3.85 -6.00
N SER A 245 15.97 4.29 -6.66
CA SER A 245 16.66 3.50 -7.69
C SER A 245 17.18 2.16 -7.17
N SER A 246 17.74 2.12 -5.94
CA SER A 246 18.25 0.90 -5.33
C SER A 246 17.15 -0.05 -4.89
N TYR A 247 16.03 0.47 -4.37
CA TYR A 247 14.85 -0.34 -4.05
C TYR A 247 14.25 -0.96 -5.32
N PHE A 248 14.18 -0.16 -6.39
CA PHE A 248 13.62 -0.58 -7.65
C PHE A 248 14.50 -1.63 -8.35
N ALA A 249 15.82 -1.45 -8.39
CA ALA A 249 16.77 -2.46 -8.88
C ALA A 249 16.68 -3.78 -8.07
N ALA A 250 16.40 -3.70 -6.76
CA ALA A 250 16.15 -4.89 -5.95
C ALA A 250 14.80 -5.55 -6.27
N ALA A 251 13.77 -4.76 -6.60
CA ALA A 251 12.48 -5.26 -7.06
C ALA A 251 12.58 -5.98 -8.42
N GLU A 252 13.35 -5.43 -9.38
CA GLU A 252 13.67 -6.06 -10.68
C GLU A 252 14.28 -7.46 -10.51
N GLN A 253 15.22 -7.63 -9.58
CA GLN A 253 15.84 -8.92 -9.30
C GLN A 253 14.94 -9.87 -8.48
N GLY A 254 13.94 -9.30 -7.79
CA GLY A 254 13.05 -10.00 -6.87
C GLY A 254 11.68 -10.26 -7.46
N VAL A 255 10.74 -9.36 -7.14
CA VAL A 255 9.31 -9.49 -7.43
C VAL A 255 8.95 -9.21 -8.89
N LEU A 256 9.71 -8.39 -9.60
CA LEU A 256 9.49 -8.06 -11.01
C LEU A 256 10.25 -8.98 -11.98
N ALA A 257 11.13 -9.84 -11.50
CA ALA A 257 11.91 -10.71 -12.38
C ALA A 257 11.00 -11.66 -13.18
N GLY A 258 11.01 -11.52 -14.51
CA GLY A 258 10.14 -12.23 -15.46
C GLY A 258 8.75 -11.61 -15.65
N LYS A 259 8.56 -10.38 -15.15
CA LYS A 259 7.33 -9.58 -15.25
C LYS A 259 7.55 -8.19 -15.87
N ASP A 260 8.77 -7.85 -16.20
CA ASP A 260 9.22 -6.55 -16.71
C ASP A 260 10.36 -6.84 -17.68
N GLU A 261 10.00 -7.30 -18.87
CA GLU A 261 10.88 -7.75 -19.96
C GLU A 261 11.57 -6.57 -20.64
N ASP A 262 10.91 -5.41 -20.72
CA ASP A 262 11.50 -4.18 -21.28
C ASP A 262 12.23 -3.32 -20.24
N HIS A 263 12.19 -3.72 -18.96
CA HIS A 263 12.86 -3.07 -17.84
C HIS A 263 12.40 -1.62 -17.62
N ASP A 264 11.12 -1.32 -17.90
CA ASP A 264 10.55 0.01 -17.73
C ASP A 264 9.95 0.24 -16.32
N GLY A 265 9.82 -0.81 -15.50
CA GLY A 265 9.20 -0.77 -14.18
C GLY A 265 7.70 -0.91 -14.13
N THR A 266 7.13 -1.33 -15.23
CA THR A 266 5.75 -1.69 -15.38
C THR A 266 5.68 -3.19 -15.43
N VAL A 267 4.74 -3.77 -14.69
CA VAL A 267 4.43 -5.18 -14.85
C VAL A 267 3.86 -5.37 -16.26
N ASP A 268 4.67 -5.96 -17.12
CA ASP A 268 4.27 -6.40 -18.44
C ASP A 268 3.04 -7.29 -18.31
N ARG A 269 2.01 -6.87 -19.02
CA ARG A 269 0.88 -7.74 -19.28
C ARG A 269 1.41 -8.76 -20.28
N GLY A 270 1.82 -9.93 -19.77
CA GLY A 270 2.27 -11.05 -20.62
C GLY A 270 1.29 -11.33 -21.77
N PRO A 271 1.68 -12.12 -22.78
CA PRO A 271 0.87 -12.36 -23.96
C PRO A 271 -0.49 -12.93 -23.54
N ARG A 272 -1.50 -12.06 -23.55
CA ARG A 272 -2.89 -12.44 -23.32
C ARG A 272 -3.32 -13.26 -24.52
N GLU A 273 -3.90 -14.43 -24.30
CA GLU A 273 -4.68 -15.12 -25.33
C GLU A 273 -5.81 -14.17 -25.76
N VAL A 274 -5.60 -13.49 -26.88
CA VAL A 274 -6.61 -12.64 -27.50
C VAL A 274 -7.69 -13.58 -27.99
N SER A 275 -8.87 -13.52 -27.38
CA SER A 275 -9.99 -14.32 -27.86
C SER A 275 -10.30 -13.95 -29.32
N PRO A 276 -10.81 -14.86 -30.17
CA PRO A 276 -11.15 -14.54 -31.55
C PRO A 276 -12.08 -13.32 -31.68
N ALA A 277 -13.00 -13.15 -30.72
CA ALA A 277 -13.92 -12.01 -30.64
C ALA A 277 -13.19 -10.68 -30.32
N GLU A 278 -12.12 -10.72 -29.53
CA GLU A 278 -11.30 -9.55 -29.22
C GLU A 278 -10.40 -9.17 -30.40
N GLN A 279 -9.93 -10.16 -31.17
CA GLN A 279 -9.15 -9.93 -32.39
C GLN A 279 -10.01 -9.34 -33.52
N GLU A 280 -11.25 -9.81 -33.64
CA GLU A 280 -12.26 -9.23 -34.52
C GLU A 280 -12.58 -7.79 -34.11
N LEU A 281 -12.76 -7.54 -32.80
CA LEU A 281 -12.98 -6.21 -32.25
C LEU A 281 -11.78 -5.27 -32.46
N ALA A 282 -10.56 -5.77 -32.35
CA ALA A 282 -9.34 -5.01 -32.64
C ALA A 282 -9.28 -4.58 -34.10
N THR A 283 -9.65 -5.47 -35.02
CA THR A 283 -9.72 -5.19 -36.46
C THR A 283 -10.78 -4.13 -36.76
N PHE A 284 -11.96 -4.27 -36.15
CA PHE A 284 -13.06 -3.30 -36.27
C PHE A 284 -12.67 -1.90 -35.75
N VAL A 285 -12.06 -1.83 -34.56
CA VAL A 285 -11.62 -0.55 -33.96
C VAL A 285 -10.49 0.08 -34.79
N ALA A 286 -9.55 -0.71 -35.30
CA ALA A 286 -8.48 -0.20 -36.17
C ALA A 286 -9.02 0.40 -37.48
N ALA A 287 -10.06 -0.21 -38.06
CA ALA A 287 -10.71 0.31 -39.26
C ALA A 287 -11.54 1.57 -38.98
N ALA A 288 -12.25 1.61 -37.85
CA ALA A 288 -13.10 2.74 -37.46
C ALA A 288 -12.28 3.95 -36.97
N LEU A 289 -11.13 3.72 -36.37
CA LEU A 289 -10.26 4.74 -35.75
C LEU A 289 -8.80 4.57 -36.21
N PRO A 290 -8.48 4.86 -37.48
CA PRO A 290 -7.16 4.59 -38.06
C PRO A 290 -6.04 5.38 -37.37
N ASP A 291 -6.33 6.60 -36.92
CA ASP A 291 -5.36 7.50 -36.29
C ASP A 291 -5.12 7.19 -34.80
N LEU A 292 -5.79 6.19 -34.24
CA LEU A 292 -5.63 5.80 -32.84
C LEU A 292 -4.34 5.00 -32.66
N VAL A 293 -3.38 5.55 -31.90
CA VAL A 293 -2.09 4.92 -31.61
C VAL A 293 -2.27 3.55 -30.91
N ASP A 294 -1.44 2.56 -31.28
CA ASP A 294 -1.59 1.16 -30.86
C ASP A 294 -1.78 0.92 -29.34
N PRO A 295 -1.06 1.61 -28.43
CA PRO A 295 -1.27 1.43 -26.98
C PRO A 295 -2.67 1.87 -26.52
N ARG A 296 -3.20 2.95 -27.11
CA ARG A 296 -4.55 3.47 -26.81
C ARG A 296 -5.61 2.60 -27.46
N ARG A 297 -5.36 2.11 -28.68
CA ARG A 297 -6.24 1.17 -29.40
C ARG A 297 -6.47 -0.12 -28.62
N GLY A 298 -5.40 -0.74 -28.11
CA GLY A 298 -5.51 -1.94 -27.26
C GLY A 298 -6.30 -1.69 -25.97
N THR A 299 -6.21 -0.48 -25.41
CA THR A 299 -6.97 -0.08 -24.21
C THR A 299 -8.47 0.06 -24.51
N VAL A 300 -8.84 0.64 -25.65
CA VAL A 300 -10.23 0.77 -26.10
C VAL A 300 -10.85 -0.59 -26.40
N VAL A 301 -10.16 -1.44 -27.17
CA VAL A 301 -10.61 -2.80 -27.50
C VAL A 301 -10.87 -3.61 -26.23
N ARG A 302 -9.97 -3.51 -25.25
CA ARG A 302 -10.12 -4.18 -23.96
C ARG A 302 -11.34 -3.69 -23.19
N ALA A 303 -11.52 -2.37 -23.08
CA ALA A 303 -12.66 -1.80 -22.38
C ALA A 303 -13.99 -2.22 -23.02
N MET A 304 -14.06 -2.26 -24.35
CA MET A 304 -15.23 -2.74 -25.09
C MET A 304 -15.47 -4.25 -24.86
N ALA A 305 -14.43 -5.08 -24.94
CA ALA A 305 -14.55 -6.52 -24.72
C ALA A 305 -15.04 -6.87 -23.30
N VAL A 306 -14.59 -6.12 -22.28
CA VAL A 306 -15.02 -6.35 -20.90
C VAL A 306 -16.47 -5.91 -20.65
N GLU A 307 -16.97 -4.92 -21.39
CA GLU A 307 -18.41 -4.59 -21.43
C GLU A 307 -19.24 -5.62 -22.24
N GLY A 308 -18.61 -6.70 -22.71
CA GLY A 308 -19.28 -7.71 -23.52
C GLY A 308 -19.69 -7.19 -24.90
N LEU A 309 -19.08 -6.09 -25.36
CA LEU A 309 -19.28 -5.54 -26.69
C LEU A 309 -18.45 -6.34 -27.68
N THR A 310 -19.13 -7.16 -28.48
CA THR A 310 -18.56 -7.88 -29.61
C THR A 310 -19.01 -7.21 -30.91
N VAL A 311 -18.24 -7.35 -32.00
CA VAL A 311 -18.62 -6.77 -33.31
C VAL A 311 -20.05 -7.17 -33.72
N PRO A 312 -20.49 -8.44 -33.60
CA PRO A 312 -21.88 -8.80 -33.88
C PRO A 312 -22.92 -8.07 -33.02
N ARG A 313 -22.64 -7.86 -31.73
CA ARG A 313 -23.54 -7.14 -30.81
C ARG A 313 -23.61 -5.65 -31.12
N ILE A 314 -22.48 -5.04 -31.44
CA ILE A 314 -22.37 -3.63 -31.82
C ILE A 314 -23.14 -3.38 -33.13
N VAL A 315 -22.93 -4.23 -34.14
CA VAL A 315 -23.64 -4.14 -35.43
C VAL A 315 -25.13 -4.43 -35.27
N ALA A 316 -25.51 -5.43 -34.46
CA ALA A 316 -26.92 -5.72 -34.19
C ALA A 316 -27.62 -4.57 -33.44
N ALA A 317 -26.94 -3.96 -32.46
CA ALA A 317 -27.46 -2.80 -31.74
C ALA A 317 -27.63 -1.59 -32.67
N ALA A 318 -26.64 -1.31 -33.54
CA ALA A 318 -26.70 -0.20 -34.49
C ALA A 318 -27.89 -0.27 -35.47
N LYS A 319 -28.41 -1.48 -35.74
CA LYS A 319 -29.53 -1.74 -36.66
C LYS A 319 -30.92 -1.58 -36.04
N GLN A 320 -31.03 -1.48 -34.71
CA GLN A 320 -32.32 -1.31 -34.05
C GLN A 320 -32.84 0.13 -34.16
N SER A 321 -34.16 0.31 -34.14
CA SER A 321 -34.76 1.66 -34.08
C SER A 321 -34.33 2.36 -32.79
N GLY A 322 -33.61 3.49 -32.91
CA GLY A 322 -32.99 4.18 -31.76
C GLY A 322 -31.66 3.58 -31.28
N GLY A 323 -31.21 2.47 -31.88
CA GLY A 323 -30.01 1.73 -31.48
C GLY A 323 -28.70 2.51 -31.65
N TYR A 324 -28.65 3.46 -32.57
CA TYR A 324 -27.52 4.38 -32.72
C TYR A 324 -27.29 5.25 -31.48
N ALA A 325 -28.35 5.81 -30.90
CA ALA A 325 -28.27 6.62 -29.69
C ALA A 325 -27.89 5.77 -28.47
N ALA A 326 -28.44 4.55 -28.37
CA ALA A 326 -28.08 3.59 -27.33
C ALA A 326 -26.61 3.14 -27.43
N LEU A 327 -26.09 2.95 -28.65
CA LEU A 327 -24.68 2.61 -28.86
C LEU A 327 -23.74 3.75 -28.44
N LEU A 328 -24.07 5.00 -28.77
CA LEU A 328 -23.28 6.16 -28.34
C LEU A 328 -23.20 6.33 -26.80
N GLN A 329 -24.27 5.95 -26.09
CA GLN A 329 -24.30 5.89 -24.63
C GLN A 329 -23.52 4.68 -24.09
N THR A 330 -23.65 3.52 -24.72
CA THR A 330 -22.94 2.30 -24.30
C THR A 330 -21.42 2.42 -24.50
N LEU A 331 -20.99 3.22 -25.48
CA LEU A 331 -19.58 3.56 -25.70
C LEU A 331 -19.03 4.61 -24.71
N GLU A 332 -19.81 5.04 -23.70
CA GLU A 332 -19.32 5.81 -22.56
C GLU A 332 -18.59 4.90 -21.56
N LEU A 333 -17.41 4.43 -21.97
CA LEU A 333 -16.51 3.57 -21.18
C LEU A 333 -15.87 4.27 -19.95
N GLY A 334 -16.31 5.50 -19.64
CA GLY A 334 -15.72 6.40 -18.65
C GLY A 334 -15.70 5.86 -17.22
N SER A 335 -16.60 4.93 -16.88
CA SER A 335 -16.59 4.22 -15.59
C SER A 335 -15.34 3.35 -15.35
N ARG A 336 -14.54 3.09 -16.40
CA ARG A 336 -13.34 2.24 -16.34
C ARG A 336 -12.04 2.96 -16.72
N GLY A 337 -12.03 4.30 -16.72
CA GLY A 337 -10.83 5.10 -16.96
C GLY A 337 -10.39 5.18 -18.42
N VAL A 338 -11.28 4.82 -19.37
CA VAL A 338 -11.06 4.99 -20.82
C VAL A 338 -12.12 5.95 -21.35
N GLU A 339 -11.73 7.20 -21.60
CA GLU A 339 -12.63 8.19 -22.21
C GLU A 339 -12.47 8.17 -23.74
N LEU A 340 -13.55 7.73 -24.41
CA LEU A 340 -13.70 7.95 -25.85
C LEU A 340 -14.27 9.36 -26.08
N THR A 341 -13.58 10.12 -26.92
CA THR A 341 -14.08 11.41 -27.40
C THR A 341 -15.40 11.23 -28.13
N ARG A 342 -16.20 12.29 -28.23
CA ARG A 342 -17.46 12.25 -29.00
C ARG A 342 -17.22 11.84 -30.46
N GLY A 343 -16.10 12.28 -31.06
CA GLY A 343 -15.71 11.91 -32.41
C GLY A 343 -15.38 10.42 -32.55
N GLU A 344 -14.64 9.83 -31.60
CA GLU A 344 -14.31 8.40 -31.61
C GLU A 344 -15.55 7.52 -31.44
N ARG A 345 -16.47 7.92 -30.56
CA ARG A 345 -17.76 7.23 -30.38
C ARG A 345 -18.62 7.28 -31.63
N LEU A 346 -18.67 8.45 -32.27
CA LEU A 346 -19.39 8.65 -33.53
C LEU A 346 -18.81 7.74 -34.62
N ALA A 347 -17.49 7.74 -34.81
CA ALA A 347 -16.82 6.93 -35.82
C ALA A 347 -17.03 5.42 -35.61
N LEU A 348 -16.96 4.92 -34.38
CA LEU A 348 -17.26 3.52 -34.05
C LEU A 348 -18.73 3.17 -34.33
N ALA A 349 -19.67 4.04 -33.97
CA ALA A 349 -21.09 3.83 -34.23
C ALA A 349 -21.44 3.90 -35.73
N THR A 350 -20.80 4.80 -36.47
CA THR A 350 -20.94 4.90 -37.94
C THR A 350 -20.35 3.68 -38.62
N ALA A 351 -19.15 3.23 -38.22
CA ALA A 351 -18.53 2.02 -38.75
C ALA A 351 -19.41 0.78 -38.51
N ALA A 352 -20.10 0.70 -37.37
CA ALA A 352 -21.03 -0.39 -37.07
C ALA A 352 -22.25 -0.42 -38.00
N ILE A 353 -22.75 0.75 -38.43
CA ILE A 353 -23.82 0.86 -39.42
C ILE A 353 -23.31 0.46 -40.81
N SER A 354 -22.11 0.91 -41.18
CA SER A 354 -21.52 0.69 -42.50
C SER A 354 -20.94 -0.71 -42.73
N SER A 355 -20.69 -1.48 -41.67
CA SER A 355 -20.16 -2.86 -41.73
C SER A 355 -21.24 -3.89 -42.07
N SER A 356 -22.29 -3.48 -42.81
CA SER A 356 -23.47 -4.27 -43.18
C SER A 356 -23.35 -4.91 -44.55
#